data_AF-A0A6C0IWJ6-F1
#
_entry.id   AF-A0A6C0IWJ6-F1
#
_cell.length_a   1.000
_cell.length_b   1.000
_cell.length_c   1.000
_cell.angle_alpha   90.00
_cell.angle_beta   90.00
_cell.angle_gamma   90.00
#
_symmetry.space_group_name_H-M   'P 1'
#
loop_
_entity.id
_entity.type
_entity.pdbx_description
1 polymer ?
#
loop_
_entity_poly.entity_id
_entity_poly.type
_entity_poly.pdbx_seq_one_letter_code
_entity_poly.pdbx_strand_id
1 'polypeptide(L)'
;MKIKNLVLSGGGVKGICYLGIIKYLEEKNIIKDIKNIVTSSVGAIFGLFIALGYTYLEQKTLLDEIKITKLFNLYNININHFTNKFGLDNGKKIDKFINLLISKKFGKSDITFLDLYKKSSINLIITGSCLNKQELVYFNYKDTPNMPLQIALRITYSLPFVFDKVTYEENIYVDGGLLNNFPIDYFKKNIKETIGITLTGKKILNDLHNLDNYIMALIYAPSYSFHNKLLSKYKENICIIDSDIDILDINLNKEEISILINKGYNCIDKFLSHIIL
;
A
#
# COMPACT_ATOMS: atom_id res chain seq x y z
N MET A 1 -6.17 21.59 12.40
CA MET A 1 -5.80 20.25 12.94
C MET A 1 -4.37 19.92 12.54
N LYS A 2 -3.51 19.39 13.43
CA LYS A 2 -2.15 18.97 13.07
C LYS A 2 -2.15 17.48 12.72
N ILE A 3 -1.94 17.16 11.45
CA ILE A 3 -1.97 15.79 10.93
C ILE A 3 -0.60 15.15 11.18
N LYS A 4 -0.55 14.08 11.95
CA LYS A 4 0.68 13.35 12.29
C LYS A 4 0.68 11.91 11.80
N ASN A 5 -0.49 11.32 11.57
CA ASN A 5 -0.63 9.93 11.21
C ASN A 5 -1.31 9.81 9.84
N LEU A 6 -0.72 9.00 8.98
CA LEU A 6 -1.24 8.68 7.66
C LEU A 6 -1.58 7.19 7.58
N VAL A 7 -2.74 6.86 7.03
CA VAL A 7 -3.15 5.47 6.76
C VAL A 7 -3.30 5.32 5.25
N LEU A 8 -2.58 4.38 4.65
CA LEU A 8 -2.64 4.10 3.20
C LEU A 8 -3.16 2.68 2.97
N SER A 9 -4.33 2.54 2.36
CA SER A 9 -4.86 1.23 2.00
C SER A 9 -4.06 0.54 0.90
N GLY A 10 -4.29 -0.77 0.72
CA GLY A 10 -3.96 -1.43 -0.53
C GLY A 10 -4.92 -1.02 -1.66
N GLY A 11 -4.63 -1.47 -2.89
CA GLY A 11 -5.44 -1.15 -4.07
C GLY A 11 -4.79 -1.43 -5.43
N GLY A 12 -3.68 -2.17 -5.49
CA GLY A 12 -2.98 -2.50 -6.73
C GLY A 12 -2.58 -1.28 -7.55
N VAL A 13 -2.79 -1.29 -8.86
CA VAL A 13 -2.42 -0.19 -9.77
C VAL A 13 -3.09 1.15 -9.40
N LYS A 14 -4.24 1.13 -8.72
CA LYS A 14 -4.91 2.35 -8.22
C LYS A 14 -4.06 3.13 -7.22
N GLY A 15 -3.00 2.52 -6.67
CA GLY A 15 -1.99 3.20 -5.86
C GLY A 15 -1.39 4.43 -6.54
N ILE A 16 -1.44 4.56 -7.87
CA ILE A 16 -1.05 5.78 -8.61
C ILE A 16 -1.74 7.04 -8.07
N CYS A 17 -2.97 6.93 -7.54
CA CYS A 17 -3.66 8.05 -6.89
C CYS A 17 -2.84 8.67 -5.75
N TYR A 18 -2.02 7.89 -5.04
CA TYR A 18 -1.19 8.39 -3.96
C TYR A 18 -0.17 9.44 -4.40
N LEU A 19 0.27 9.44 -5.68
CA LEU A 19 1.10 10.52 -6.21
C LEU A 19 0.40 11.89 -6.12
N GLY A 20 -0.89 11.93 -6.46
CA GLY A 20 -1.69 13.15 -6.35
C GLY A 20 -1.87 13.60 -4.91
N ILE A 21 -2.09 12.65 -4.01
CA ILE A 21 -2.18 12.93 -2.57
C ILE A 21 -0.87 13.51 -2.06
N ILE A 22 0.24 12.86 -2.35
CA ILE A 22 1.56 13.29 -1.88
C ILE A 22 1.91 14.66 -2.44
N LYS A 23 1.63 14.92 -3.73
CA LYS A 23 1.79 16.24 -4.33
C LYS A 23 1.06 17.32 -3.52
N TYR A 24 -0.21 17.10 -3.20
CA TYR A 24 -0.98 18.06 -2.41
C TYR A 24 -0.40 18.26 -1.00
N LEU A 25 -0.08 17.16 -0.30
CA LEU A 25 0.46 17.22 1.06
C LEU A 25 1.82 17.93 1.11
N GLU A 26 2.63 17.79 0.06
CA GLU A 26 3.90 18.50 -0.12
C GLU A 26 3.66 20.00 -0.35
N GLU A 27 2.80 20.38 -1.30
CA GLU A 27 2.46 21.78 -1.61
C GLU A 27 1.88 22.53 -0.40
N LYS A 28 1.09 21.85 0.43
CA LYS A 28 0.52 22.43 1.67
C LYS A 28 1.45 22.32 2.88
N ASN A 29 2.68 21.83 2.71
CA ASN A 29 3.64 21.60 3.79
C ASN A 29 3.10 20.73 4.93
N ILE A 30 2.14 19.83 4.66
CA ILE A 30 1.58 18.91 5.65
C ILE A 30 2.50 17.70 5.84
N ILE A 31 3.19 17.28 4.78
CA ILE A 31 4.04 16.09 4.78
C ILE A 31 5.14 16.12 5.86
N LYS A 32 5.65 17.32 6.21
CA LYS A 32 6.70 17.52 7.23
C LYS A 32 6.25 17.18 8.66
N ASP A 33 4.95 17.24 8.91
CA ASP A 33 4.36 17.00 10.22
C ASP A 33 3.99 15.52 10.43
N ILE A 34 4.00 14.70 9.38
CA ILE A 34 3.77 13.26 9.45
C ILE A 34 4.89 12.59 10.25
N LYS A 35 4.49 11.78 11.24
CA LYS A 35 5.38 11.00 12.13
C LYS A 35 5.12 9.51 12.04
N ASN A 36 3.92 9.09 11.65
CA ASN A 36 3.58 7.68 11.53
C ASN A 36 2.81 7.45 10.24
N ILE A 37 3.12 6.34 9.57
CA ILE A 37 2.43 5.90 8.36
C ILE A 37 2.12 4.43 8.54
N VAL A 38 0.85 4.04 8.52
CA VAL A 38 0.44 2.63 8.51
C VAL A 38 -0.11 2.24 7.16
N THR A 39 0.37 1.13 6.60
CA THR A 39 0.16 0.81 5.20
C THR A 39 -0.10 -0.67 4.97
N SER A 40 -0.87 -0.98 3.93
CA SER A 40 -1.06 -2.34 3.39
C SER A 40 -0.79 -2.37 1.89
N SER A 41 -0.18 -3.45 1.39
CA SER A 41 0.01 -3.71 -0.05
C SER A 41 0.69 -2.53 -0.77
N VAL A 42 0.14 -2.06 -1.90
CA VAL A 42 0.68 -0.92 -2.65
C VAL A 42 0.86 0.35 -1.81
N GLY A 43 0.05 0.52 -0.75
CA GLY A 43 0.22 1.63 0.19
C GLY A 43 1.61 1.68 0.82
N ALA A 44 2.27 0.52 0.98
CA ALA A 44 3.61 0.44 1.57
C ALA A 44 4.71 0.99 0.65
N ILE A 45 4.53 0.90 -0.69
CA ILE A 45 5.46 1.52 -1.65
C ILE A 45 5.40 3.05 -1.50
N PHE A 46 4.20 3.62 -1.42
CA PHE A 46 4.02 5.07 -1.26
C PHE A 46 4.35 5.55 0.15
N GLY A 47 4.07 4.75 1.18
CA GLY A 47 4.54 5.00 2.54
C GLY A 47 6.06 4.99 2.64
N LEU A 48 6.73 4.07 1.93
CA LEU A 48 8.18 4.03 1.82
C LEU A 48 8.73 5.26 1.10
N PHE A 49 8.11 5.71 0.01
CA PHE A 49 8.49 6.95 -0.67
C PHE A 49 8.49 8.14 0.29
N ILE A 50 7.41 8.30 1.07
CA ILE A 50 7.29 9.37 2.07
C ILE A 50 8.35 9.20 3.16
N ALA A 51 8.52 8.00 3.71
CA ALA A 51 9.51 7.73 4.75
C ALA A 51 10.95 7.95 4.27
N LEU A 52 11.24 7.70 3.01
CA LEU A 52 12.56 7.94 2.41
C LEU A 52 12.78 9.41 1.99
N GLY A 53 11.77 10.27 2.16
CA GLY A 53 11.84 11.69 1.81
C GLY A 53 11.93 11.93 0.31
N TYR A 54 11.25 11.10 -0.51
CA TYR A 54 11.14 11.36 -1.94
C TYR A 54 10.11 12.45 -2.22
N THR A 55 10.49 13.45 -3.02
CA THR A 55 9.54 14.49 -3.49
C THR A 55 8.56 13.90 -4.50
N TYR A 56 7.40 14.55 -4.69
CA TYR A 56 6.46 14.18 -5.75
C TYR A 56 7.13 14.03 -7.12
N LEU A 57 8.03 14.96 -7.48
CA LEU A 57 8.74 14.92 -8.76
C LEU A 57 9.67 13.71 -8.86
N GLU A 58 10.43 13.40 -7.81
CA GLU A 58 11.29 12.22 -7.79
C GLU A 58 10.46 10.93 -7.93
N GLN A 59 9.34 10.83 -7.20
CA GLN A 59 8.43 9.68 -7.28
C GLN A 59 7.86 9.50 -8.68
N LYS A 60 7.36 10.60 -9.28
CA LYS A 60 6.80 10.59 -10.62
C LYS A 60 7.85 10.14 -11.64
N THR A 61 9.05 10.70 -11.60
CA THR A 61 10.14 10.33 -12.51
C THR A 61 10.49 8.85 -12.40
N LEU A 62 10.65 8.31 -11.18
CA LEU A 62 10.96 6.90 -10.96
C LEU A 62 9.88 5.96 -11.50
N LEU A 63 8.61 6.32 -11.30
CA LEU A 63 7.48 5.51 -11.76
C LEU A 63 7.27 5.60 -13.28
N ASP A 64 7.58 6.74 -13.89
CA ASP A 64 7.59 6.91 -15.35
C ASP A 64 8.71 6.08 -16.00
N GLU A 65 9.92 6.09 -15.42
CA GLU A 65 11.08 5.32 -15.89
C GLU A 65 10.81 3.81 -15.93
N ILE A 66 10.23 3.29 -14.85
CA ILE A 66 9.95 1.85 -14.71
C ILE A 66 8.69 1.44 -15.48
N LYS A 67 7.87 2.42 -15.88
CA LYS A 67 6.49 2.26 -16.31
C LYS A 67 5.73 1.49 -15.23
N ILE A 68 5.20 2.20 -14.24
CA ILE A 68 4.49 1.61 -13.09
C ILE A 68 3.53 0.46 -13.45
N THR A 69 2.86 0.53 -14.59
CA THR A 69 1.98 -0.55 -15.09
C THR A 69 2.72 -1.86 -15.35
N LYS A 70 3.99 -1.81 -15.79
CA LYS A 70 4.87 -2.98 -15.96
C LYS A 70 5.34 -3.57 -14.62
N LEU A 71 5.39 -2.77 -13.56
CA LEU A 71 5.77 -3.23 -12.23
C LEU A 71 4.77 -4.25 -11.68
N PHE A 72 3.48 -4.02 -11.95
CA PHE A 72 2.37 -4.88 -11.55
C PHE A 72 2.04 -5.97 -12.57
N ASN A 73 2.85 -6.10 -13.64
CA ASN A 73 2.54 -6.98 -14.75
C ASN A 73 3.02 -8.42 -14.52
N LEU A 74 2.05 -9.33 -14.48
CA LEU A 74 2.18 -10.78 -14.26
C LEU A 74 2.65 -11.51 -15.53
N TYR A 75 3.76 -11.09 -16.13
CA TYR A 75 4.28 -11.74 -17.35
C TYR A 75 4.88 -13.13 -17.14
N ASN A 76 5.19 -13.50 -15.89
CA ASN A 76 5.94 -14.72 -15.58
C ASN A 76 5.08 -15.73 -14.82
N ILE A 77 3.88 -16.02 -15.34
CA ILE A 77 3.01 -17.07 -14.81
C ILE A 77 3.78 -18.39 -14.84
N ASN A 78 4.21 -18.86 -13.67
CA ASN A 78 4.91 -20.12 -13.54
C ASN A 78 4.08 -21.11 -12.74
N ILE A 79 3.44 -22.05 -13.43
CA ILE A 79 2.62 -23.10 -12.81
C ILE A 79 3.45 -23.96 -11.84
N ASN A 80 4.76 -24.11 -12.06
CA ASN A 80 5.65 -24.83 -11.13
C ASN A 80 5.90 -24.06 -9.81
N HIS A 81 5.72 -22.74 -9.80
CA HIS A 81 5.69 -21.97 -8.56
C HIS A 81 4.37 -22.17 -7.82
N PHE A 82 3.27 -22.30 -8.56
CA PHE A 82 1.96 -22.52 -7.96
C PHE A 82 1.92 -23.80 -7.11
N THR A 83 2.52 -24.89 -7.58
CA THR A 83 2.50 -26.18 -6.86
C THR A 83 3.30 -26.20 -5.55
N ASN A 84 4.34 -25.36 -5.42
CA ASN A 84 5.23 -25.35 -4.25
C ASN A 84 5.09 -24.10 -3.37
N LYS A 85 4.73 -22.96 -3.96
CA LYS A 85 4.70 -21.64 -3.33
C LYS A 85 3.35 -20.94 -3.44
N PHE A 86 2.40 -21.54 -4.17
CA PHE A 86 1.02 -21.07 -4.32
C PHE A 86 0.89 -19.67 -4.94
N GLY A 87 1.89 -19.22 -5.71
CA GLY A 87 1.88 -17.95 -6.44
C GLY A 87 2.20 -18.15 -7.92
N LEU A 88 1.66 -17.28 -8.77
CA LEU A 88 1.94 -17.27 -10.20
C LEU A 88 3.19 -16.44 -10.55
N ASP A 89 3.52 -15.42 -9.76
CA ASP A 89 4.70 -14.57 -9.92
C ASP A 89 5.55 -14.56 -8.63
N ASN A 90 6.88 -14.56 -8.78
CA ASN A 90 7.80 -14.54 -7.65
C ASN A 90 8.13 -13.15 -7.14
N GLY A 91 7.49 -12.08 -7.63
CA GLY A 91 7.58 -10.68 -7.15
C GLY A 91 8.94 -10.00 -7.36
N LYS A 92 9.90 -10.63 -8.05
CA LYS A 92 11.28 -10.10 -8.19
C LYS A 92 11.34 -8.70 -8.80
N LYS A 93 10.39 -8.32 -9.67
CA LYS A 93 10.34 -6.97 -10.25
C LYS A 93 10.08 -5.91 -9.18
N ILE A 94 9.12 -6.18 -8.29
CA ILE A 94 8.78 -5.30 -7.17
C ILE A 94 9.94 -5.26 -6.17
N ASP A 95 10.56 -6.41 -5.86
CA ASP A 95 11.74 -6.46 -5.00
C ASP A 95 12.90 -5.61 -5.56
N LYS A 96 13.19 -5.72 -6.86
CA LYS A 96 14.22 -4.90 -7.52
C LYS A 96 13.91 -3.41 -7.43
N PHE A 97 12.65 -3.04 -7.64
CA PHE A 97 12.24 -1.64 -7.53
C PHE A 97 12.40 -1.11 -6.11
N ILE A 98 11.92 -1.85 -5.10
CA ILE A 98 12.09 -1.49 -3.69
C ILE A 98 13.56 -1.33 -3.33
N ASN A 99 14.41 -2.28 -3.76
CA ASN A 99 15.85 -2.19 -3.50
C ASN A 99 16.49 -0.97 -4.17
N LEU A 100 16.04 -0.58 -5.37
CA LEU A 100 16.47 0.65 -6.03
C LEU A 100 16.06 1.90 -5.25
N LEU A 101 14.83 1.95 -4.72
CA LEU A 101 14.35 3.07 -3.91
C LEU A 101 15.20 3.23 -2.66
N ILE A 102 15.45 2.13 -1.95
CA ILE A 102 16.23 2.16 -0.72
C ILE A 102 17.69 2.54 -1.03
N SER A 103 18.31 1.91 -2.03
CA SER A 103 19.72 2.14 -2.35
C SER A 103 20.01 3.57 -2.80
N LYS A 104 19.09 4.22 -3.54
CA LYS A 104 19.23 5.64 -3.93
C LYS A 104 19.31 6.59 -2.73
N LYS A 105 18.72 6.26 -1.57
CA LYS A 105 18.73 7.12 -0.37
C LYS A 105 19.67 6.64 0.74
N PHE A 106 20.04 5.36 0.76
CA PHE A 106 20.92 4.76 1.78
C PHE A 106 22.32 4.36 1.27
N GLY A 107 22.55 4.31 -0.04
CA GLY A 107 23.78 3.76 -0.62
C GLY A 107 23.88 2.22 -0.55
N LYS A 108 22.92 1.58 0.13
CA LYS A 108 22.74 0.13 0.25
C LYS A 108 21.26 -0.19 0.30
N SER A 109 20.88 -1.42 -0.01
CA SER A 109 19.48 -1.83 0.08
C SER A 109 19.15 -2.52 1.39
N ASP A 110 20.06 -3.34 1.94
CA ASP A 110 19.87 -4.11 3.18
C ASP A 110 19.76 -3.17 4.41
N ILE A 111 18.53 -2.83 4.74
CA ILE A 111 18.20 -1.97 5.88
C ILE A 111 17.11 -2.61 6.73
N THR A 112 17.09 -2.24 8.00
CA THR A 112 16.05 -2.62 8.96
C THR A 112 15.03 -1.50 9.14
N PHE A 113 13.94 -1.78 9.85
CA PHE A 113 13.01 -0.71 10.27
C PHE A 113 13.69 0.34 11.15
N LEU A 114 14.62 -0.06 12.01
CA LEU A 114 15.37 0.86 12.86
C LEU A 114 16.26 1.80 12.04
N ASP A 115 16.91 1.30 10.99
CA ASP A 115 17.72 2.12 10.08
C ASP A 115 16.86 3.17 9.37
N LEU A 116 15.68 2.76 8.86
CA LEU A 116 14.73 3.67 8.24
C LEU A 116 14.27 4.76 9.21
N TYR A 117 13.91 4.39 10.44
CA TYR A 117 13.46 5.34 11.45
C TYR A 117 14.55 6.32 11.86
N LYS A 118 15.79 5.85 12.08
CA LYS A 118 16.93 6.72 12.43
C LYS A 118 17.21 7.78 11.36
N LYS A 119 17.03 7.45 10.09
CA LYS A 119 17.25 8.40 8.98
C LYS A 119 16.09 9.37 8.79
N SER A 120 14.85 8.88 8.90
CA SER A 120 13.64 9.64 8.50
C SER A 120 12.88 10.29 9.65
N SER A 121 13.05 9.77 10.88
CA SER A 121 12.15 10.05 12.02
C SER A 121 10.67 9.75 11.76
N ILE A 122 10.36 8.92 10.74
CA ILE A 122 9.02 8.47 10.39
C ILE A 122 8.87 6.99 10.77
N ASN A 123 7.85 6.70 11.56
CA ASN A 123 7.45 5.35 11.88
C ASN A 123 6.64 4.75 10.71
N LEU A 124 7.32 4.05 9.81
CA LEU A 124 6.64 3.26 8.78
C LEU A 124 6.18 1.93 9.40
N ILE A 125 4.88 1.67 9.34
CA ILE A 125 4.22 0.48 9.88
C ILE A 125 3.61 -0.27 8.70
N ILE A 126 4.04 -1.50 8.49
CA ILE A 126 3.63 -2.34 7.36
C ILE A 126 2.81 -3.51 7.89
N THR A 127 1.66 -3.78 7.26
CA THR A 127 0.81 -4.91 7.65
C THR A 127 1.13 -6.18 6.86
N GLY A 128 0.95 -7.34 7.50
CA GLY A 128 0.96 -8.65 6.83
C GLY A 128 -0.06 -9.57 7.48
N SER A 129 -0.68 -10.45 6.68
CA SER A 129 -1.60 -11.45 7.20
C SER A 129 -0.84 -12.73 7.51
N CYS A 130 -0.74 -13.09 8.79
CA CYS A 130 -0.09 -14.33 9.21
C CYS A 130 -1.09 -15.48 9.18
N LEU A 131 -0.88 -16.46 8.29
CA LEU A 131 -1.81 -17.57 8.14
C LEU A 131 -1.77 -18.55 9.31
N ASN A 132 -0.57 -18.79 9.87
CA ASN A 132 -0.38 -19.68 11.02
C ASN A 132 -1.09 -19.16 12.26
N LYS A 133 -1.03 -17.84 12.49
CA LYS A 133 -1.63 -17.18 13.67
C LYS A 133 -3.05 -16.67 13.43
N GLN A 134 -3.50 -16.64 12.17
CA GLN A 134 -4.80 -16.11 11.76
C GLN A 134 -5.02 -14.65 12.19
N GLU A 135 -3.94 -13.87 12.16
CA GLU A 135 -3.96 -12.48 12.65
C GLU A 135 -3.26 -11.53 11.69
N LEU A 136 -3.67 -10.26 11.74
CA LEU A 136 -2.98 -9.18 11.09
C LEU A 136 -1.79 -8.77 11.96
N VAL A 137 -0.59 -8.90 11.41
CA VAL A 137 0.67 -8.53 12.07
C VAL A 137 1.12 -7.15 11.57
N TYR A 138 1.65 -6.34 12.48
CA TYR A 138 2.21 -5.03 12.19
C TYR A 138 3.72 -5.06 12.37
N PHE A 139 4.46 -4.73 11.32
CA PHE A 139 5.92 -4.63 11.33
C PHE A 139 6.33 -3.16 11.37
N ASN A 140 7.18 -2.78 12.32
CA ASN A 140 7.64 -1.40 12.49
C ASN A 140 8.94 -1.35 13.32
N TYR A 141 9.49 -0.15 13.53
CA TYR A 141 10.76 -0.01 14.26
C TYR A 141 10.67 -0.27 15.77
N LYS A 142 9.47 -0.21 16.37
CA LYS A 142 9.26 -0.43 17.80
C LYS A 142 9.16 -1.92 18.11
N ASP A 143 8.34 -2.63 17.34
CA ASP A 143 8.02 -4.04 17.61
C ASP A 143 8.98 -4.99 16.88
N THR A 144 9.48 -4.60 15.71
CA THR A 144 10.39 -5.40 14.88
C THR A 144 11.58 -4.59 14.37
N PRO A 145 12.36 -3.93 15.25
CA PRO A 145 13.43 -2.98 14.87
C PRO A 145 14.45 -3.56 13.90
N ASN A 146 14.85 -4.82 14.11
CA ASN A 146 15.93 -5.49 13.38
C ASN A 146 15.43 -6.30 12.18
N MET A 147 14.12 -6.34 11.95
CA MET A 147 13.57 -7.05 10.78
C MET A 147 14.03 -6.35 9.50
N PRO A 148 14.57 -7.08 8.51
CA PRO A 148 14.87 -6.52 7.20
C PRO A 148 13.61 -5.91 6.58
N LEU A 149 13.69 -4.63 6.20
CA LEU A 149 12.54 -3.87 5.70
C LEU A 149 11.94 -4.52 4.44
N GLN A 150 12.79 -5.07 3.58
CA GLN A 150 12.36 -5.77 2.36
C GLN A 150 11.48 -6.97 2.65
N ILE A 151 11.68 -7.68 3.77
CA ILE A 151 10.84 -8.84 4.09
C ILE A 151 9.43 -8.37 4.40
N ALA A 152 9.27 -7.31 5.21
CA ALA A 152 7.95 -6.77 5.51
C ALA A 152 7.25 -6.18 4.27
N LEU A 153 8.01 -5.46 3.44
CA LEU A 153 7.51 -4.98 2.15
C LEU A 153 7.09 -6.16 1.26
N ARG A 154 7.91 -7.21 1.19
CA ARG A 154 7.58 -8.42 0.43
C ARG A 154 6.30 -9.08 0.92
N ILE A 155 6.16 -9.24 2.23
CA ILE A 155 4.95 -9.78 2.86
C ILE A 155 3.73 -8.98 2.43
N THR A 156 3.77 -7.65 2.59
CA THR A 156 2.56 -6.83 2.46
C THR A 156 2.01 -6.77 1.05
N TYR A 157 2.82 -6.97 0.00
CA TYR A 157 2.34 -7.03 -1.39
C TYR A 157 2.13 -8.47 -1.90
N SER A 158 2.37 -9.51 -1.10
CA SER A 158 2.27 -10.92 -1.52
C SER A 158 0.81 -11.39 -1.62
N LEU A 159 0.11 -10.86 -2.61
CA LEU A 159 -1.30 -11.14 -2.91
C LEU A 159 -1.51 -12.64 -3.13
N PRO A 160 -2.40 -13.31 -2.38
CA PRO A 160 -2.65 -14.76 -2.52
C PRO A 160 -2.92 -15.16 -3.97
N PHE A 161 -2.37 -16.31 -4.38
CA PHE A 161 -2.43 -16.87 -5.74
C PHE A 161 -1.71 -16.06 -6.82
N VAL A 162 -1.55 -14.74 -6.66
CA VAL A 162 -0.81 -13.90 -7.60
C VAL A 162 0.68 -13.93 -7.32
N PHE A 163 1.10 -13.70 -6.08
CA PHE A 163 2.50 -13.72 -5.66
C PHE A 163 2.81 -14.89 -4.73
N ASP A 164 4.03 -15.41 -4.82
CA ASP A 164 4.54 -16.45 -3.91
C ASP A 164 4.33 -16.05 -2.43
N LYS A 165 3.84 -16.99 -1.61
CA LYS A 165 3.77 -16.80 -0.15
C LYS A 165 5.15 -16.50 0.43
N VAL A 166 5.18 -15.78 1.55
CA VAL A 166 6.43 -15.49 2.27
C VAL A 166 6.50 -16.36 3.50
N THR A 167 7.66 -16.96 3.76
CA THR A 167 7.93 -17.65 5.03
C THR A 167 8.98 -16.87 5.79
N TYR A 168 8.66 -16.47 7.01
CA TYR A 168 9.53 -15.69 7.89
C TYR A 168 9.32 -16.15 9.33
N GLU A 169 10.41 -16.47 10.05
CA GLU A 169 10.35 -16.98 11.44
C GLU A 169 9.30 -18.10 11.60
N GLU A 170 9.40 -19.14 10.75
CA GLU A 170 8.53 -20.33 10.73
C GLU A 170 7.05 -20.09 10.39
N ASN A 171 6.65 -18.83 10.20
CA ASN A 171 5.29 -18.45 9.88
C ASN A 171 5.15 -18.13 8.39
N ILE A 172 3.97 -18.44 7.85
CA ILE A 172 3.55 -18.11 6.50
C ILE A 172 2.77 -16.82 6.52
N TYR A 173 3.18 -15.90 5.65
CA TYR A 173 2.57 -14.60 5.47
C TYR A 173 2.14 -14.36 4.03
N VAL A 174 1.08 -13.59 3.89
CA VAL A 174 0.55 -13.05 2.63
C VAL A 174 0.16 -11.58 2.83
N ASP A 175 -0.31 -10.94 1.76
CA ASP A 175 -0.75 -9.54 1.74
C ASP A 175 -1.63 -9.19 2.95
N GLY A 176 -1.36 -8.04 3.57
CA GLY A 176 -2.11 -7.55 4.73
C GLY A 176 -3.58 -7.28 4.42
N GLY A 177 -3.90 -7.04 3.14
CA GLY A 177 -5.23 -6.80 2.63
C GLY A 177 -6.17 -7.99 2.79
N LEU A 178 -5.64 -9.22 2.92
CA LEU A 178 -6.44 -10.41 3.19
C LEU A 178 -7.26 -10.26 4.48
N LEU A 179 -6.66 -9.72 5.55
CA LEU A 179 -7.33 -9.54 6.83
C LEU A 179 -7.79 -8.09 7.06
N ASN A 180 -7.00 -7.10 6.63
CA ASN A 180 -7.38 -5.70 6.76
C ASN A 180 -6.64 -4.80 5.75
N ASN A 181 -7.33 -4.47 4.66
CA ASN A 181 -6.79 -3.61 3.62
C ASN A 181 -6.66 -2.13 4.03
N PHE A 182 -7.25 -1.70 5.15
CA PHE A 182 -7.24 -0.30 5.58
C PHE A 182 -7.11 -0.17 7.10
N PRO A 183 -5.88 -0.28 7.64
CA PRO A 183 -5.62 -0.41 9.07
C PRO A 183 -5.75 0.90 9.88
N ILE A 184 -6.78 1.73 9.63
CA ILE A 184 -7.00 3.00 10.34
C ILE A 184 -7.24 2.82 11.85
N ASP A 185 -7.82 1.69 12.25
CA ASP A 185 -8.05 1.35 13.66
C ASP A 185 -6.75 1.27 14.48
N TYR A 186 -5.59 1.10 13.82
CA TYR A 186 -4.28 1.16 14.48
C TYR A 186 -4.08 2.48 15.24
N PHE A 187 -4.62 3.58 14.70
CA PHE A 187 -4.57 4.91 15.32
C PHE A 187 -5.86 5.31 16.04
N LYS A 188 -6.71 4.37 16.48
CA LYS A 188 -7.97 4.69 17.17
C LYS A 188 -7.83 5.67 18.34
N LYS A 189 -6.72 5.58 19.10
CA LYS A 189 -6.42 6.47 20.24
C LYS A 189 -5.93 7.86 19.81
N ASN A 190 -5.46 8.00 18.57
CA ASN A 190 -4.90 9.23 17.99
C ASN A 190 -5.66 9.67 16.73
N ILE A 191 -6.95 9.30 16.63
CA ILE A 191 -7.75 9.51 15.41
C ILE A 191 -7.85 11.00 15.03
N LYS A 192 -7.89 11.90 16.02
CA LYS A 192 -7.91 13.36 15.81
C LYS A 192 -6.67 13.93 15.10
N GLU A 193 -5.58 13.17 15.03
CA GLU A 193 -4.34 13.56 14.31
C GLU A 193 -4.11 12.66 13.09
N THR A 194 -5.13 11.88 12.69
CA THR A 194 -5.02 10.82 11.69
C THR A 194 -5.89 11.13 10.49
N ILE A 195 -5.31 10.94 9.31
CA ILE A 195 -6.04 10.88 8.05
C ILE A 195 -5.77 9.54 7.40
N GLY A 196 -6.82 8.90 6.93
CA GLY A 196 -6.72 7.73 6.10
C GLY A 196 -7.11 8.01 4.65
N ILE A 197 -6.39 7.37 3.75
CA ILE A 197 -6.65 7.40 2.32
C ILE A 197 -6.93 5.97 1.91
N THR A 198 -8.10 5.76 1.32
CA THR A 198 -8.52 4.43 0.89
C THR A 198 -8.94 4.44 -0.57
N LEU A 199 -8.58 3.36 -1.26
CA LEU A 199 -8.86 3.13 -2.66
C LEU A 199 -10.01 2.12 -2.78
N THR A 200 -11.10 2.52 -3.42
CA THR A 200 -12.26 1.66 -3.67
C THR A 200 -12.43 1.35 -5.16
N GLY A 201 -13.32 0.43 -5.49
CA GLY A 201 -13.75 0.17 -6.87
C GLY A 201 -14.73 -0.99 -6.94
N LYS A 202 -15.75 -0.87 -7.79
CA LYS A 202 -16.89 -1.80 -7.81
C LYS A 202 -16.74 -2.97 -8.79
N LYS A 203 -15.71 -2.97 -9.64
CA LYS A 203 -15.65 -3.86 -10.82
C LYS A 203 -15.57 -5.35 -10.48
N ILE A 204 -14.77 -5.75 -9.50
CA ILE A 204 -14.58 -7.17 -9.12
C ILE A 204 -15.89 -7.81 -8.62
N LEU A 205 -16.77 -7.05 -7.97
CA LEU A 205 -18.01 -7.57 -7.39
C LEU A 205 -19.14 -7.71 -8.41
N ASN A 206 -19.03 -7.06 -9.57
CA ASN A 206 -20.10 -7.04 -10.57
C ASN A 206 -19.97 -8.17 -11.61
N ASP A 207 -18.82 -8.84 -11.68
CA ASP A 207 -18.57 -9.94 -12.62
C ASP A 207 -17.91 -11.14 -11.92
N LEU A 208 -18.74 -12.01 -11.33
CA LEU A 208 -18.33 -13.23 -10.63
C LEU A 208 -18.40 -14.48 -11.54
N HIS A 209 -18.54 -14.30 -12.86
CA HIS A 209 -18.64 -15.42 -13.79
C HIS A 209 -17.29 -16.07 -14.09
N ASN A 210 -16.19 -15.35 -13.87
CA ASN A 210 -14.83 -15.85 -14.06
C ASN A 210 -14.25 -16.41 -12.74
N LEU A 211 -13.51 -17.51 -12.84
CA LEU A 211 -13.00 -18.27 -11.68
C LEU A 211 -12.06 -17.43 -10.79
N ASP A 212 -11.21 -16.61 -11.41
CA ASP A 212 -10.30 -15.69 -10.72
C ASP A 212 -11.06 -14.64 -9.92
N ASN A 213 -12.04 -13.97 -10.52
CA ASN A 213 -12.90 -13.01 -9.82
C ASN A 213 -13.70 -13.67 -8.70
N TYR A 214 -14.22 -14.87 -8.93
CA TYR A 214 -14.95 -15.63 -7.92
C TYR A 214 -14.07 -16.00 -6.72
N ILE A 215 -12.87 -16.53 -6.96
CA ILE A 215 -11.89 -16.86 -5.91
C ILE A 215 -11.50 -15.60 -5.14
N MET A 216 -11.19 -14.50 -5.82
CA MET A 216 -10.85 -13.24 -5.17
C MET A 216 -12.02 -12.69 -4.34
N ALA A 217 -13.25 -12.76 -4.83
CA ALA A 217 -14.43 -12.33 -4.09
C ALA A 217 -14.62 -13.16 -2.81
N LEU A 218 -14.42 -14.48 -2.84
CA LEU A 218 -14.50 -15.34 -1.67
C LEU A 218 -13.45 -14.98 -0.61
N ILE A 219 -12.19 -14.82 -1.04
CA ILE A 219 -11.07 -14.51 -0.15
C ILE A 219 -11.28 -13.16 0.53
N TYR A 220 -11.69 -12.15 -0.23
CA TYR A 220 -11.72 -10.77 0.24
C TYR A 220 -13.06 -10.31 0.80
N ALA A 221 -14.16 -11.05 0.62
CA ALA A 221 -15.47 -10.67 1.15
C ALA A 221 -15.46 -10.33 2.66
N PRO A 222 -14.79 -11.10 3.55
CA PRO A 222 -14.67 -10.73 4.96
C PRO A 222 -13.92 -9.42 5.17
N SER A 223 -12.78 -9.24 4.48
CA SER A 223 -11.96 -8.03 4.54
C SER A 223 -12.74 -6.80 4.05
N TYR A 224 -13.50 -6.91 2.95
CA TYR A 224 -14.35 -5.85 2.43
C TYR A 224 -15.51 -5.51 3.38
N SER A 225 -16.14 -6.52 3.98
CA SER A 225 -17.17 -6.28 5.01
C SER A 225 -16.60 -5.52 6.20
N PHE A 226 -15.41 -5.89 6.66
CA PHE A 226 -14.71 -5.18 7.72
C PHE A 226 -14.29 -3.76 7.30
N HIS A 227 -13.78 -3.60 6.08
CA HIS A 227 -13.42 -2.32 5.49
C HIS A 227 -14.61 -1.35 5.52
N ASN A 228 -15.79 -1.78 5.09
CA ASN A 228 -17.00 -0.95 5.10
C ASN A 228 -17.37 -0.46 6.50
N LYS A 229 -17.20 -1.31 7.54
CA LYS A 229 -17.40 -0.89 8.94
C LYS A 229 -16.42 0.21 9.34
N LEU A 230 -15.16 0.12 8.91
CA LEU A 230 -14.16 1.16 9.17
C LEU A 230 -14.49 2.48 8.47
N LEU A 231 -14.96 2.41 7.22
CA LEU A 231 -15.40 3.59 6.46
C LEU A 231 -16.54 4.33 7.18
N SER A 232 -17.54 3.59 7.67
CA SER A 232 -18.64 4.18 8.44
C SER A 232 -18.17 4.75 9.78
N LYS A 233 -17.30 4.03 10.49
CA LYS A 233 -16.80 4.41 11.82
C LYS A 233 -15.93 5.68 11.80
N TYR A 234 -15.13 5.87 10.75
CA TYR A 234 -14.14 6.93 10.66
C TYR A 234 -14.37 7.90 9.50
N LYS A 235 -15.62 8.08 9.06
CA LYS A 235 -15.99 8.90 7.89
C LYS A 235 -15.38 10.31 7.86
N GLU A 236 -15.14 10.91 9.03
CA GLU A 236 -14.58 12.27 9.17
C GLU A 236 -13.05 12.30 8.99
N ASN A 237 -12.40 11.13 8.97
CA ASN A 237 -10.95 10.98 8.89
C ASN A 237 -10.48 10.39 7.55
N ILE A 238 -11.39 10.06 6.63
CA ILE A 238 -11.08 9.26 5.45
C ILE A 238 -11.33 10.04 4.15
N CYS A 239 -10.30 10.16 3.31
CA CYS A 239 -10.46 10.46 1.88
C CYS A 239 -10.62 9.13 1.12
N ILE A 240 -11.79 8.98 0.49
CA ILE A 240 -12.16 7.81 -0.31
C ILE A 240 -11.97 8.15 -1.78
N ILE A 241 -11.12 7.40 -2.47
CA ILE A 241 -10.86 7.58 -3.90
C ILE A 241 -11.46 6.39 -4.65
N ASP A 242 -12.53 6.68 -5.40
CA ASP A 242 -13.22 5.67 -6.19
C ASP A 242 -12.70 5.60 -7.62
N SER A 243 -12.41 4.39 -8.08
CA SER A 243 -11.94 4.15 -9.44
C SER A 243 -12.40 2.79 -9.95
N ASP A 244 -12.96 2.79 -11.16
CA ASP A 244 -13.40 1.60 -11.89
C ASP A 244 -12.24 0.82 -12.52
N ILE A 245 -11.01 1.31 -12.38
CA ILE A 245 -9.81 0.60 -12.82
C ILE A 245 -9.64 -0.67 -11.97
N ASP A 246 -9.39 -1.79 -12.66
CA ASP A 246 -9.09 -3.06 -12.02
C ASP A 246 -7.76 -2.97 -11.26
N ILE A 247 -7.67 -3.57 -10.08
CA ILE A 247 -6.45 -3.56 -9.26
C ILE A 247 -5.26 -4.23 -9.99
N LEU A 248 -5.55 -5.16 -10.91
CA LEU A 248 -4.57 -5.87 -11.74
C LEU A 248 -4.47 -5.28 -13.16
N ASP A 249 -5.11 -4.15 -13.47
CA ASP A 249 -5.02 -3.55 -14.81
C ASP A 249 -3.62 -2.97 -15.05
N ILE A 250 -2.90 -3.62 -15.95
CA ILE A 250 -1.49 -3.41 -16.26
C ILE A 250 -1.30 -2.67 -17.60
N ASN A 251 -2.38 -2.22 -18.23
CA ASN A 251 -2.36 -1.57 -19.54
C ASN A 251 -2.85 -0.11 -19.50
N LEU A 252 -2.65 0.58 -18.37
CA LEU A 252 -3.02 1.99 -18.27
C LEU A 252 -2.19 2.86 -19.23
N ASN A 253 -2.88 3.69 -19.99
CA ASN A 253 -2.27 4.71 -20.85
C ASN A 253 -1.90 5.97 -20.04
N LYS A 254 -1.19 6.91 -20.66
CA LYS A 254 -0.75 8.15 -19.98
C LYS A 254 -1.91 9.02 -19.47
N GLU A 255 -3.03 9.01 -20.18
CA GLU A 255 -4.22 9.78 -19.81
C GLU A 255 -4.87 9.18 -18.56
N GLU A 256 -5.04 7.86 -18.50
CA GLU A 256 -5.59 7.15 -17.33
C GLU A 256 -4.71 7.34 -16.09
N ILE A 257 -3.38 7.28 -16.25
CA ILE A 257 -2.43 7.60 -15.17
C ILE A 257 -2.63 9.04 -14.68
N SER A 258 -2.74 10.01 -15.60
CA SER A 258 -3.00 11.42 -15.26
C SER A 258 -4.33 11.59 -14.51
N ILE A 259 -5.39 10.90 -14.95
CA ILE A 259 -6.70 10.89 -14.30
C ILE A 259 -6.59 10.35 -12.87
N LEU A 260 -5.88 9.25 -12.63
CA LEU A 260 -5.67 8.69 -11.29
C LEU A 260 -4.94 9.69 -10.38
N ILE A 261 -3.87 10.31 -10.87
CA ILE A 261 -3.11 11.32 -10.11
C ILE A 261 -4.03 12.49 -9.74
N ASN A 262 -4.80 13.03 -10.71
CA ASN A 262 -5.71 14.15 -10.48
C ASN A 262 -6.85 13.78 -9.53
N LYS A 263 -7.40 12.56 -9.61
CA LYS A 263 -8.39 12.05 -8.66
C LYS A 263 -7.85 12.05 -7.23
N GLY A 264 -6.62 11.60 -7.03
CA GLY A 264 -5.96 11.66 -5.73
C GLY A 264 -5.85 13.08 -5.21
N TYR A 265 -5.23 13.97 -6.00
CA TYR A 265 -5.03 15.38 -5.63
C TYR A 265 -6.36 16.06 -5.24
N ASN A 266 -7.38 15.93 -6.08
CA ASN A 266 -8.67 16.57 -5.87
C ASN A 266 -9.42 15.99 -4.65
N CYS A 267 -9.30 14.68 -4.38
CA CYS A 267 -9.93 14.07 -3.21
C CYS A 267 -9.38 14.66 -1.91
N ILE A 268 -8.05 14.70 -1.77
CA ILE A 268 -7.45 15.19 -0.53
C ILE A 268 -7.63 16.69 -0.36
N ASP A 269 -7.60 17.46 -1.45
CA ASP A 269 -7.88 18.90 -1.41
C ASP A 269 -9.30 19.17 -0.90
N LYS A 270 -10.28 18.50 -1.50
CA LYS A 270 -11.67 18.60 -1.05
C LYS A 270 -11.80 18.17 0.40
N PHE A 271 -11.23 17.03 0.79
CA PHE A 271 -11.32 16.51 2.14
C PHE A 271 -10.73 17.47 3.19
N LEU A 272 -9.51 17.98 2.94
CA LEU A 272 -8.84 18.88 3.88
C LEU A 272 -9.46 20.27 3.95
N SER A 273 -10.05 20.75 2.85
CA SER A 273 -10.80 22.01 2.85
C SER A 273 -12.00 21.99 3.80
N HIS A 274 -12.57 20.82 4.10
CA HIS A 274 -13.69 20.69 5.05
C HIS A 274 -13.24 20.53 6.52
N ILE A 275 -11.94 20.26 6.77
CA ILE A 275 -11.40 19.94 8.11
C ILE A 275 -10.54 21.09 8.67
N ILE A 276 -10.02 21.94 7.79
CA ILE A 276 -9.13 23.05 8.16
C ILE A 276 -9.90 24.38 8.35
N LEU A 277 -11.18 24.44 7.92
CA LEU A 277 -12.14 25.48 8.33
C LEU A 277 -12.66 25.20 9.75
#